data_AF-A0A199UTM4-F1
#
_entry.id   AF-A0A199UTM4-F1
#
_cell.length_a   1.000
_cell.length_b   1.000
_cell.length_c   1.000
_cell.angle_alpha   90.00
_cell.angle_beta   90.00
_cell.angle_gamma   90.00
#
_symmetry.space_group_name_H-M   'P 1'
#
loop_
_entity.id
_entity.type
_entity.pdbx_description
1 polymer ?
#
loop_
_entity_poly.entity_id
_entity_poly.type
_entity_poly.pdbx_seq_one_letter_code
_entity_poly.pdbx_strand_id
1 'polypeptide(L)'
;MGQAAYLKKHPLSVERVFYDSVPGVLFWPVFGIATLAAMIASQAMISATFSCIKQSMALGCFPRVKIVHTSKRFIGQIYIPVINWFLMIMCVVVVATFKNTTHIANAYGIAEVGVMLVTTSLVTLVMLLIWQTNLFLALCFPAIFGTVELIYLSAVLSKIKEGGWLPLAFSSFFLCVMYTWNYGSVLKYQSEMREKVSMDFISDLGSSLGTVRVPGVGLLYNELVQGIPSIFRQFLLTLPAIHSTVVFVCIKYVPVPYVLQEERFLFRRLCQKDFHLFRCVARYGYKDTLKEDHHAFEQLLIESLEKFLRKEALELAVEFSLQPANTDSDGEEGGDIRPVVRSWIRTGVEAGAGDLHAPLLSADQSRVKDDRRTSAEDGLSLLPSSAMPSSEEDPGLEYELSALREATESGFTYLLAQGDVRATKESIFIKKLIINYFYAFLRRNCRAGTASLKVPHMNIIQVGMTYMV
;
A
#
# COMPACT_ATOMS: atom_id res chain seq x y z
N MET A 1 -34.60 10.14 28.41
CA MET A 1 -36.00 10.43 28.83
C MET A 1 -36.26 10.08 30.29
N GLY A 2 -36.04 8.83 30.75
CA GLY A 2 -36.29 8.45 32.16
C GLY A 2 -35.48 9.22 33.21
N GLN A 3 -34.19 9.43 32.98
CA GLN A 3 -33.32 10.20 33.88
C GLN A 3 -33.70 11.69 34.01
N ALA A 4 -34.17 12.31 32.92
CA ALA A 4 -34.63 13.68 32.93
C ALA A 4 -35.93 13.83 33.76
N ALA A 5 -36.83 12.85 33.69
CA ALA A 5 -38.03 12.80 34.53
C ALA A 5 -37.69 12.60 36.02
N TYR A 6 -36.67 11.80 36.32
CA TYR A 6 -36.16 11.60 37.68
C TYR A 6 -35.55 12.88 38.26
N LEU A 7 -34.67 13.54 37.51
CA LEU A 7 -34.04 14.82 37.89
C LEU A 7 -35.05 15.94 38.14
N LYS A 8 -36.16 15.97 37.40
CA LYS A 8 -37.25 16.93 37.65
C LYS A 8 -37.84 16.79 39.06
N LYS A 9 -37.88 15.57 39.59
CA LYS A 9 -38.40 15.27 40.94
C LYS A 9 -37.32 15.35 42.02
N HIS A 10 -36.07 15.05 41.66
CA HIS A 10 -34.92 15.02 42.57
C HIS A 10 -33.74 15.84 41.98
N PRO A 11 -33.79 17.19 42.08
CA PRO A 11 -32.80 18.06 41.43
C PRO A 11 -31.40 18.01 42.04
N LEU A 12 -31.25 17.50 43.27
CA LEU A 12 -29.97 17.38 43.98
C LEU A 12 -29.19 16.10 43.64
N SER A 13 -29.79 15.14 42.93
CA SER A 13 -29.21 13.80 42.71
C SER A 13 -28.35 13.68 41.44
N VAL A 14 -27.75 14.77 40.95
CA VAL A 14 -27.10 14.86 39.62
C VAL A 14 -25.94 13.86 39.45
N GLU A 15 -25.13 13.62 40.48
CA GLU A 15 -23.92 12.79 40.37
C GLU A 15 -24.20 11.29 40.17
N ARG A 16 -25.33 10.78 40.67
CA ARG A 16 -25.67 9.34 40.65
C ARG A 16 -27.02 9.03 39.98
N VAL A 17 -27.54 9.97 39.18
CA VAL A 17 -28.80 9.87 38.43
C VAL A 17 -29.04 8.51 37.78
N PHE A 18 -28.02 7.94 37.12
CA PHE A 18 -28.18 6.67 36.40
C PHE A 18 -28.63 5.55 37.35
N TYR A 19 -27.95 5.39 38.48
CA TYR A 19 -28.23 4.34 39.45
C TYR A 19 -29.38 4.68 40.39
N ASP A 20 -29.51 5.93 40.80
CA ASP A 20 -30.57 6.39 41.70
C ASP A 20 -31.95 6.33 41.04
N SER A 21 -32.01 6.40 39.70
CA SER A 21 -33.26 6.27 38.95
C SER A 21 -33.81 4.84 38.85
N VAL A 22 -33.03 3.83 39.28
CA VAL A 22 -33.39 2.41 39.17
C VAL A 22 -34.01 1.92 40.48
N PRO A 23 -35.18 1.25 40.46
CA PRO A 23 -35.78 0.68 41.67
C PRO A 23 -34.87 -0.42 42.25
N GLY A 24 -34.80 -0.51 43.59
CA GLY A 24 -33.80 -1.32 44.30
C GLY A 24 -33.73 -2.80 43.89
N VAL A 25 -34.86 -3.41 43.52
CA VAL A 25 -34.93 -4.83 43.07
C VAL A 25 -34.19 -5.05 41.75
N LEU A 26 -34.12 -4.03 40.89
CA LEU A 26 -33.50 -4.09 39.56
C LEU A 26 -32.05 -3.57 39.53
N PHE A 27 -31.53 -3.08 40.66
CA PHE A 27 -30.19 -2.49 40.73
C PHE A 27 -29.09 -3.47 40.28
N TRP A 28 -29.07 -4.68 40.84
CA TRP A 28 -28.03 -5.69 40.54
C TRP A 28 -28.05 -6.16 39.07
N PRO A 29 -29.22 -6.50 38.48
CA PRO A 29 -29.29 -6.78 37.04
C PRO A 29 -28.81 -5.62 36.16
N VAL A 30 -29.25 -4.39 36.45
CA VAL A 30 -28.88 -3.21 35.66
C VAL A 30 -27.39 -2.91 35.76
N PHE A 31 -26.80 -3.05 36.95
CA PHE A 31 -25.36 -2.91 37.15
C PHE A 31 -24.54 -3.90 36.32
N GLY A 32 -24.97 -5.17 36.27
CA GLY A 32 -24.34 -6.20 35.44
C GLY A 32 -24.40 -5.86 33.95
N ILE A 33 -25.58 -5.47 33.46
CA ILE A 33 -25.79 -5.07 32.05
C ILE A 33 -24.96 -3.82 31.70
N ALA A 34 -24.95 -2.81 32.57
CA ALA A 34 -24.18 -1.59 32.35
C ALA A 34 -22.67 -1.87 32.26
N THR A 35 -22.15 -2.77 33.09
CA THR A 35 -20.75 -3.19 33.05
C THR A 35 -20.42 -3.94 31.76
N LEU A 36 -21.27 -4.87 31.34
CA LEU A 36 -21.10 -5.58 30.05
C LEU A 36 -21.16 -4.63 28.87
N ALA A 37 -22.08 -3.66 28.88
CA ALA A 37 -22.19 -2.63 27.85
C ALA A 37 -20.91 -1.77 27.79
N ALA A 38 -20.35 -1.37 28.93
CA ALA A 38 -19.09 -0.63 28.99
C ALA A 38 -17.91 -1.45 28.42
N MET A 39 -17.85 -2.76 28.69
CA MET A 39 -16.83 -3.64 28.10
C MET A 39 -16.97 -3.73 26.58
N ILE A 40 -18.19 -3.90 26.07
CA ILE A 40 -18.46 -3.96 24.62
C ILE A 40 -18.10 -2.64 23.94
N ALA A 41 -18.48 -1.51 24.55
CA ALA A 41 -18.12 -0.18 24.04
C ALA A 41 -16.60 0.02 23.96
N SER A 42 -15.85 -0.42 24.99
CA SER A 42 -14.38 -0.37 24.98
C SER A 42 -13.78 -1.19 23.85
N GLN A 43 -14.29 -2.40 23.61
CA GLN A 43 -13.84 -3.26 22.49
C GLN A 43 -14.12 -2.62 21.11
N ALA A 44 -15.27 -1.98 20.96
CA ALA A 44 -15.62 -1.25 19.74
C ALA A 44 -14.66 -0.08 19.49
N MET A 45 -14.33 0.70 20.52
CA MET A 45 -13.39 1.82 20.43
C MET A 45 -11.96 1.38 20.06
N ILE A 46 -11.48 0.27 20.63
CA ILE A 46 -10.17 -0.31 20.30
C ILE A 46 -10.14 -0.73 18.81
N SER A 47 -11.19 -1.41 18.36
CA SER A 47 -11.32 -1.87 16.96
C SER A 47 -11.43 -0.71 15.97
N ALA A 48 -12.16 0.36 16.33
CA ALA A 48 -12.24 1.59 15.55
C ALA A 48 -10.86 2.25 15.42
N THR A 49 -10.10 2.31 16.51
CA THR A 49 -8.74 2.88 16.50
C THR A 49 -7.81 2.13 15.55
N PHE A 50 -7.85 0.80 15.51
CA PHE A 50 -7.06 0.01 14.54
C PHE A 50 -7.42 0.35 13.10
N SER A 51 -8.71 0.57 12.82
CA SER A 51 -9.19 0.95 11.49
C SER A 51 -8.71 2.34 11.09
N CYS A 52 -8.79 3.32 12.00
CA CYS A 52 -8.27 4.67 11.78
C CYS A 52 -6.76 4.66 11.48
N ILE A 53 -5.96 3.96 12.29
CA ILE A 53 -4.50 3.86 12.06
C ILE A 53 -4.18 3.19 10.73
N LYS A 54 -4.91 2.13 10.35
CA LYS A 54 -4.75 1.47 9.05
C LYS A 54 -5.01 2.44 7.90
N GLN A 55 -6.08 3.24 7.98
CA GLN A 55 -6.42 4.25 6.98
C GLN A 55 -5.35 5.36 6.93
N SER A 56 -4.87 5.85 8.08
CA SER A 56 -3.79 6.84 8.13
C SER A 56 -2.47 6.32 7.53
N MET A 57 -2.16 5.03 7.72
CA MET A 57 -1.02 4.39 7.05
C MET A 57 -1.20 4.31 5.54
N ALA A 58 -2.41 4.00 5.05
CA ALA A 58 -2.71 3.93 3.62
C ALA A 58 -2.56 5.30 2.94
N LEU A 59 -2.89 6.38 3.65
CA LEU A 59 -2.67 7.77 3.20
C LEU A 59 -1.21 8.24 3.31
N GLY A 60 -0.31 7.42 3.86
CA GLY A 60 1.09 7.82 4.09
C GLY A 60 1.31 8.79 5.26
N CYS A 61 0.26 9.09 6.03
CA CYS A 61 0.29 10.05 7.15
C CYS A 61 0.76 9.43 8.47
N PHE A 62 0.94 8.12 8.54
CA PHE A 62 1.36 7.42 9.76
C PHE A 62 2.49 6.42 9.48
N PRO A 63 3.47 6.27 10.40
CA PRO A 63 4.54 5.30 10.25
C PRO A 63 4.04 3.86 10.12
N ARG A 64 4.76 3.05 9.36
CA ARG A 64 4.39 1.65 9.13
C ARG A 64 4.50 0.86 10.45
N VAL A 65 3.36 0.40 10.97
CA VAL A 65 3.27 -0.50 12.14
C VAL A 65 2.91 -1.92 11.71
N LYS A 66 3.20 -2.92 12.55
CA LYS A 66 2.88 -4.31 12.28
C LYS A 66 1.37 -4.53 12.41
N ILE A 67 0.73 -4.81 11.27
CA ILE A 67 -0.68 -5.18 11.18
C ILE A 67 -0.77 -6.71 11.16
N VAL A 68 -1.62 -7.28 12.00
CA VAL A 68 -1.95 -8.72 11.99
C VAL A 68 -3.41 -8.88 11.61
N HIS A 69 -3.67 -9.58 10.51
CA HIS A 69 -5.03 -9.88 10.06
C HIS A 69 -5.56 -11.11 10.79
N THR A 70 -6.61 -10.95 11.60
CA THR A 70 -7.16 -12.03 12.42
C THR A 70 -7.97 -13.01 11.56
N SER A 71 -8.82 -12.52 10.65
CA SER A 71 -9.71 -13.37 9.83
C SER A 71 -9.30 -13.51 8.38
N LYS A 72 -9.58 -14.70 7.80
CA LYS A 72 -9.42 -14.98 6.36
C LYS A 72 -10.59 -14.46 5.52
N ARG A 73 -11.75 -14.19 6.15
CA ARG A 73 -13.00 -13.82 5.48
C ARG A 73 -13.26 -12.31 5.50
N PHE A 74 -12.81 -11.63 6.55
CA PHE A 74 -13.03 -10.19 6.74
C PHE A 74 -11.70 -9.44 6.81
N ILE A 75 -11.37 -8.72 5.73
CA ILE A 75 -10.16 -7.87 5.65
C ILE A 75 -10.14 -6.77 6.73
N GLY A 76 -11.33 -6.36 7.22
CA GLY A 76 -11.50 -5.35 8.27
C GLY A 76 -11.16 -5.84 9.67
N GLN A 77 -11.04 -7.15 9.91
CA GLN A 77 -10.66 -7.67 11.23
C GLN A 77 -9.15 -7.62 11.41
N ILE A 78 -8.72 -6.52 12.02
CA ILE A 78 -7.32 -6.13 12.14
C ILE A 78 -6.95 -6.03 13.61
N TYR A 79 -5.78 -6.56 13.95
CA TYR A 79 -5.16 -6.41 15.25
C TYR A 79 -3.79 -5.75 15.11
N ILE A 80 -3.56 -4.66 15.84
CA ILE A 80 -2.28 -3.95 15.85
C ILE A 80 -1.70 -4.02 17.28
N PRO A 81 -0.77 -4.95 17.57
CA PRO A 81 -0.30 -5.21 18.93
C PRO A 81 0.30 -3.97 19.61
N VAL A 82 1.08 -3.19 18.87
CA VAL A 82 1.75 -1.97 19.39
C VAL A 82 0.73 -0.93 19.83
N ILE A 83 -0.32 -0.73 19.03
CA ILE A 83 -1.39 0.22 19.36
C ILE A 83 -2.23 -0.30 20.53
N ASN A 84 -2.47 -1.61 20.62
CA ASN A 84 -3.19 -2.18 21.76
C ASN A 84 -2.47 -1.95 23.10
N TRP A 85 -1.15 -2.20 23.14
CA TRP A 85 -0.33 -1.91 24.33
C TRP A 85 -0.27 -0.42 24.62
N PHE A 86 -0.12 0.42 23.59
CA PHE A 86 -0.16 1.87 23.73
C PHE A 86 -1.48 2.34 24.35
N LEU A 87 -2.62 1.90 23.81
CA LEU A 87 -3.96 2.23 24.35
C LEU A 87 -4.09 1.79 25.81
N MET A 88 -3.64 0.58 26.15
CA MET A 88 -3.67 0.09 27.53
C MET A 88 -2.87 1.00 28.48
N ILE A 89 -1.63 1.34 28.14
CA ILE A 89 -0.79 2.23 28.97
C ILE A 89 -1.43 3.61 29.09
N MET A 90 -1.92 4.18 27.99
CA MET A 90 -2.57 5.50 28.01
C MET A 90 -3.84 5.49 28.87
N CYS A 91 -4.68 4.46 28.78
CA CYS A 91 -5.86 4.33 29.63
C CYS A 91 -5.48 4.30 31.13
N VAL A 92 -4.44 3.55 31.50
CA VAL A 92 -3.96 3.51 32.89
C VAL A 92 -3.45 4.87 33.34
N VAL A 93 -2.66 5.56 32.51
CA VAL A 93 -2.13 6.91 32.82
C VAL A 93 -3.26 7.91 33.00
N VAL A 94 -4.27 7.91 32.13
CA VAL A 94 -5.41 8.83 32.21
C VAL A 94 -6.22 8.58 33.49
N VAL A 95 -6.53 7.33 33.81
CA VAL A 95 -7.26 6.98 35.05
C VAL A 95 -6.46 7.37 36.30
N ALA A 96 -5.15 7.10 36.31
CA ALA A 96 -4.27 7.45 37.43
C ALA A 96 -4.12 8.97 37.63
N THR A 97 -4.15 9.75 36.54
CA THR A 97 -4.00 11.22 36.58
C THR A 97 -5.27 11.90 37.05
N PHE A 98 -6.42 11.55 36.47
CA PHE A 98 -7.65 12.31 36.70
C PHE A 98 -8.40 11.89 37.96
N LYS A 99 -8.40 10.59 38.31
CA LYS A 99 -9.05 9.94 39.49
C LYS A 99 -10.57 10.18 39.66
N ASN A 100 -11.10 11.29 39.16
CA ASN A 100 -12.49 11.73 39.20
C ASN A 100 -13.11 11.58 37.80
N THR A 101 -14.31 11.01 37.76
CA THR A 101 -15.07 10.79 36.51
C THR A 101 -15.49 12.09 35.84
N THR A 102 -15.76 13.15 36.60
CA THR A 102 -16.21 14.45 36.07
C THR A 102 -15.14 15.13 35.22
N HIS A 103 -13.87 15.11 35.64
CA HIS A 103 -12.77 15.70 34.87
C HIS A 103 -12.48 14.90 33.58
N ILE A 104 -12.61 13.56 33.64
CA ILE A 104 -12.49 12.69 32.46
C ILE A 104 -13.62 12.99 31.46
N ALA A 105 -14.85 13.16 31.94
CA ALA A 105 -16.00 13.49 31.11
C ALA A 105 -15.83 14.86 30.43
N ASN A 106 -15.37 15.87 31.17
CA ASN A 106 -15.06 17.20 30.61
C ASN A 106 -13.99 17.14 29.51
N ALA A 107 -12.95 16.32 29.69
CA ALA A 107 -11.91 16.12 28.68
C ALA A 107 -12.47 15.48 27.41
N TYR A 108 -13.19 14.36 27.54
CA TYR A 108 -13.80 13.67 26.40
C TYR A 108 -14.74 14.57 25.59
N GLY A 109 -15.51 15.44 26.26
CA GLY A 109 -16.43 16.36 25.61
C GLY A 109 -15.79 17.30 24.58
N ILE A 110 -14.53 17.73 24.78
CA ILE A 110 -13.80 18.59 23.83
C ILE A 110 -13.46 17.84 22.55
N ALA A 111 -12.97 16.60 22.69
CA ALA A 111 -12.64 15.78 21.53
C ALA A 111 -13.90 15.44 20.72
N GLU A 112 -14.99 15.10 21.41
CA GLU A 112 -16.27 14.74 20.79
C GLU A 112 -16.87 15.92 19.99
N VAL A 113 -16.97 17.11 20.58
CA VAL A 113 -17.50 18.29 19.85
C VAL A 113 -16.60 18.68 18.68
N GLY A 114 -15.28 18.47 18.79
CA GLY A 114 -14.35 18.70 17.69
C GLY A 114 -14.61 17.76 16.51
N VAL A 115 -14.85 16.47 16.78
CA VAL A 115 -15.23 15.50 15.74
C VAL A 115 -16.59 15.86 15.14
N MET A 116 -17.57 16.25 15.94
CA MET A 116 -18.89 16.69 15.46
C MET A 116 -18.77 17.86 14.48
N LEU A 117 -18.03 18.91 14.84
CA LEU A 117 -17.80 20.07 13.98
C LEU A 117 -17.12 19.70 12.65
N VAL A 118 -16.10 18.84 12.71
CA VAL A 118 -15.44 18.34 11.49
C VAL A 118 -16.43 17.55 10.63
N THR A 119 -17.22 16.66 11.22
CA THR A 119 -18.21 15.88 10.46
C THR A 119 -19.31 16.75 9.85
N THR A 120 -19.81 17.75 10.59
CA THR A 120 -20.81 18.70 10.10
C THR A 120 -20.25 19.53 8.93
N SER A 121 -18.98 19.95 9.01
CA SER A 121 -18.31 20.63 7.89
C SER A 121 -18.11 19.73 6.67
N LEU A 122 -17.72 18.46 6.88
CA LEU A 122 -17.47 17.51 5.78
C LEU A 122 -18.77 17.06 5.10
N VAL A 123 -19.83 16.82 5.87
CA VAL A 123 -21.17 16.55 5.34
C VAL A 123 -21.70 17.74 4.56
N THR A 124 -21.49 18.97 5.04
CA THR A 124 -21.86 20.18 4.29
C THR A 124 -21.13 20.25 2.95
N LEU A 125 -19.82 19.96 2.92
CA LEU A 125 -19.05 19.89 1.69
C LEU A 125 -19.57 18.79 0.76
N VAL A 126 -19.93 17.62 1.28
CA VAL A 126 -20.56 16.53 0.51
C VAL A 126 -21.91 16.95 -0.08
N MET A 127 -22.75 17.64 0.70
CA MET A 127 -24.05 18.15 0.22
C MET A 127 -23.89 19.16 -0.93
N LEU A 128 -22.85 19.99 -0.88
CA LEU A 128 -22.55 21.00 -1.90
C LEU A 128 -21.90 20.40 -3.15
N LEU A 129 -20.88 19.55 -3.00
CA LEU A 129 -20.09 19.05 -4.14
C LEU A 129 -20.67 17.77 -4.77
N ILE A 130 -21.13 16.82 -3.95
CA ILE A 130 -21.55 15.49 -4.42
C ILE A 130 -23.05 15.44 -4.66
N TRP A 131 -23.88 15.86 -3.69
CA TRP A 131 -25.33 15.77 -3.81
C TRP A 131 -25.96 16.92 -4.61
N GLN A 132 -25.23 18.00 -4.89
CA GLN A 132 -25.70 19.14 -5.69
C GLN A 132 -27.07 19.68 -5.21
N THR A 133 -27.32 19.61 -3.89
CA THR A 133 -28.57 20.09 -3.30
C THR A 133 -28.67 21.63 -3.34
N ASN A 134 -29.90 22.16 -3.35
CA ASN A 134 -30.14 23.60 -3.34
C ASN A 134 -29.30 24.31 -2.27
N LEU A 135 -28.57 25.36 -2.67
CA LEU A 135 -27.61 26.08 -1.82
C LEU A 135 -28.25 26.52 -0.48
N PHE A 136 -29.51 26.94 -0.51
CA PHE A 136 -30.24 27.34 0.69
C PHE A 136 -30.40 26.19 1.69
N LEU A 137 -30.75 24.99 1.22
CA LEU A 137 -30.91 23.81 2.07
C LEU A 137 -29.55 23.31 2.59
N ALA A 138 -28.53 23.34 1.73
CA ALA A 138 -27.17 22.98 2.07
C ALA A 138 -26.54 23.93 3.11
N LEU A 139 -26.90 25.22 3.10
CA LEU A 139 -26.43 26.20 4.10
C LEU A 139 -27.28 26.20 5.38
N CYS A 140 -28.56 25.85 5.29
CA CYS A 140 -29.45 25.72 6.45
C CYS A 140 -28.98 24.60 7.40
N PHE A 141 -28.49 23.48 6.86
CA PHE A 141 -27.95 22.36 7.64
C PHE A 141 -26.81 22.77 8.60
N PRO A 142 -25.67 23.31 8.16
CA PRO A 142 -24.60 23.75 9.06
C PRO A 142 -25.04 24.95 9.92
N ALA A 143 -25.99 25.77 9.49
CA ALA A 143 -26.51 26.85 10.32
C ALA A 143 -27.23 26.29 11.57
N ILE A 144 -28.07 25.28 11.43
CA ILE A 144 -28.78 24.68 12.57
C ILE A 144 -27.84 23.83 13.42
N PHE A 145 -27.18 22.84 12.81
CA PHE A 145 -26.33 21.89 13.56
C PHE A 145 -25.06 22.56 14.07
N GLY A 146 -24.42 23.39 13.25
CA GLY A 146 -23.22 24.13 13.65
C GLY A 146 -23.50 25.14 14.77
N THR A 147 -24.67 25.79 14.84
CA THR A 147 -24.98 26.68 15.98
C THR A 147 -25.13 25.91 17.28
N VAL A 148 -25.83 24.77 17.28
CA VAL A 148 -25.95 23.89 18.46
C VAL A 148 -24.57 23.40 18.90
N GLU A 149 -23.74 22.96 17.96
CA GLU A 149 -22.36 22.52 18.22
C GLU A 149 -21.47 23.64 18.73
N LEU A 150 -21.59 24.86 18.20
CA LEU A 150 -20.83 26.03 18.67
C LEU A 150 -21.23 26.46 20.09
N ILE A 151 -22.53 26.38 20.42
CA ILE A 151 -22.99 26.61 21.80
C ILE A 151 -22.39 25.56 22.73
N TYR A 152 -22.40 24.28 22.33
CA TYR A 152 -21.79 23.22 23.11
C TYR A 152 -20.28 23.41 23.23
N LEU A 153 -19.59 23.76 22.15
CA LEU A 153 -18.16 24.09 22.13
C LEU A 153 -17.86 25.20 23.13
N SER A 154 -18.62 26.29 23.14
CA SER A 154 -18.45 27.41 24.08
C SER A 154 -18.55 26.94 25.55
N ALA A 155 -19.53 26.07 25.85
CA ALA A 155 -19.69 25.51 27.18
C ALA A 155 -18.52 24.63 27.62
N VAL A 156 -17.97 23.81 26.71
CA VAL A 156 -16.86 22.91 27.02
C VAL A 156 -15.49 23.63 27.00
N LEU A 157 -15.31 24.67 26.17
CA LEU A 157 -14.10 25.52 26.15
C LEU A 157 -13.83 26.17 27.51
N SER A 158 -14.90 26.58 28.20
CA SER A 158 -14.81 27.15 29.55
C SER A 158 -14.18 26.18 30.56
N LYS A 159 -14.25 24.87 30.30
CA LYS A 159 -13.75 23.78 31.14
C LYS A 159 -12.37 23.25 30.71
N ILE A 160 -11.66 23.92 29.80
CA ILE A 160 -10.31 23.50 29.35
C ILE A 160 -9.35 23.36 30.55
N LYS A 161 -9.41 24.28 31.51
CA LYS A 161 -8.55 24.26 32.71
C LYS A 161 -8.85 23.09 33.64
N GLU A 162 -10.05 22.51 33.58
CA GLU A 162 -10.51 21.41 34.44
C GLU A 162 -10.23 20.02 33.85
N GLY A 163 -9.41 19.92 32.80
CA GLY A 163 -8.99 18.65 32.19
C GLY A 163 -9.09 18.59 30.68
N GLY A 164 -9.77 19.55 30.06
CA GLY A 164 -9.92 19.65 28.61
C GLY A 164 -8.62 19.94 27.83
N TRP A 165 -7.54 20.34 28.52
CA TRP A 165 -6.22 20.50 27.90
C TRP A 165 -5.60 19.17 27.45
N LEU A 166 -5.97 18.04 28.07
CA LEU A 166 -5.32 16.76 27.82
C LEU A 166 -5.56 16.22 26.39
N PRO A 167 -6.81 16.13 25.87
CA PRO A 167 -7.03 15.70 24.48
C PRO A 167 -6.40 16.66 23.45
N LEU A 168 -6.35 17.95 23.75
CA LEU A 168 -5.67 18.94 22.90
C LEU A 168 -4.16 18.68 22.85
N ALA A 169 -3.53 18.40 24.00
CA ALA A 169 -2.12 18.04 24.06
C ALA A 169 -1.82 16.75 23.29
N PHE A 170 -2.65 15.71 23.44
CA PHE A 170 -2.51 14.47 22.67
C PHE A 170 -2.71 14.68 21.17
N SER A 171 -3.75 15.42 20.78
CA SER A 171 -4.02 15.75 19.38
C SER A 171 -2.85 16.51 18.75
N SER A 172 -2.32 17.51 19.44
CA SER A 172 -1.13 18.25 19.00
C SER A 172 0.09 17.34 18.84
N PHE A 173 0.35 16.47 19.83
CA PHE A 173 1.45 15.51 19.74
C PHE A 173 1.32 14.56 18.54
N PHE A 174 0.15 13.94 18.35
CA PHE A 174 -0.09 13.05 17.21
C PHE A 174 -0.04 13.79 15.87
N LEU A 175 -0.57 15.02 15.81
CA LEU A 175 -0.49 15.87 14.62
C LEU A 175 0.96 16.16 14.26
N CYS A 176 1.82 16.50 15.23
CA CYS A 176 3.24 16.73 14.98
C CYS A 176 3.94 15.48 14.43
N VAL A 177 3.64 14.30 14.98
CA VAL A 177 4.19 13.02 14.50
C VAL A 177 3.72 12.72 13.08
N MET A 178 2.41 12.82 12.82
CA MET A 178 1.81 12.57 11.51
C MET A 178 2.31 13.55 10.45
N TYR A 179 2.37 14.83 10.79
CA TYR A 179 2.84 15.89 9.89
C TYR A 179 4.32 15.68 9.53
N THR A 180 5.16 15.40 10.53
CA THR A 180 6.59 15.14 10.29
C THR A 180 6.81 13.91 9.42
N TRP A 181 6.07 12.83 9.69
CA TRP A 181 6.14 11.60 8.91
C TRP A 181 5.68 11.80 7.47
N ASN A 182 4.52 12.44 7.27
CA ASN A 182 3.97 12.71 5.96
C ASN A 182 4.92 13.62 5.15
N TYR A 183 5.39 14.71 5.77
CA TYR A 183 6.31 15.65 5.14
C TYR A 183 7.59 14.95 4.67
N GLY A 184 8.26 14.19 5.55
CA GLY A 184 9.48 13.47 5.18
C GLY A 184 9.25 12.36 4.16
N SER A 185 8.12 11.65 4.22
CA SER A 185 7.80 10.57 3.28
C SER A 185 7.48 11.10 1.88
N VAL A 186 6.70 12.18 1.78
CA VAL A 186 6.42 12.87 0.51
C VAL A 186 7.70 13.41 -0.09
N LEU A 187 8.55 14.03 0.73
CA LEU A 187 9.81 14.61 0.27
C LEU A 187 10.78 13.53 -0.24
N LYS A 188 10.88 12.40 0.48
CA LYS A 188 11.62 11.22 0.04
C LYS A 188 11.12 10.72 -1.30
N TYR A 189 9.81 10.52 -1.41
CA TYR A 189 9.18 10.02 -2.63
C TYR A 189 9.46 10.96 -3.80
N GLN A 190 9.29 12.27 -3.63
CA GLN A 190 9.55 13.25 -4.68
C GLN A 190 11.03 13.27 -5.11
N SER A 191 11.97 13.13 -4.19
CA SER A 191 13.40 13.05 -4.53
C SER A 191 13.74 11.76 -5.29
N GLU A 192 13.20 10.62 -4.85
CA GLU A 192 13.34 9.34 -5.57
C GLU A 192 12.71 9.40 -6.97
N MET A 193 11.58 10.11 -7.13
CA MET A 193 10.95 10.37 -8.43
C MET A 193 11.83 11.22 -9.34
N ARG A 194 12.43 12.28 -8.80
CA ARG A 194 13.19 13.28 -9.57
C ARG A 194 14.49 12.73 -10.11
N GLU A 195 15.14 11.87 -9.33
CA GLU A 195 16.40 11.21 -9.73
C GLU A 195 16.17 9.90 -10.50
N LYS A 196 14.91 9.58 -10.87
CA LYS A 196 14.64 8.40 -11.70
C LYS A 196 15.51 8.41 -12.93
N VAL A 197 16.12 7.26 -13.16
CA VAL A 197 16.95 7.04 -14.33
C VAL A 197 16.03 6.64 -15.48
N SER A 198 16.14 7.34 -16.61
CA SER A 198 15.38 7.02 -17.81
C SER A 198 15.81 5.64 -18.34
N MET A 199 14.91 4.98 -19.08
CA MET A 199 15.24 3.70 -19.72
C MET A 199 16.38 3.87 -20.75
N ASP A 200 16.56 5.08 -21.29
CA ASP A 200 17.63 5.41 -22.23
C ASP A 200 19.02 5.23 -21.61
N PHE A 201 19.19 5.55 -20.32
CA PHE A 201 20.45 5.32 -19.61
C PHE A 201 20.81 3.82 -19.57
N ILE A 202 19.83 2.91 -19.54
CA ILE A 202 20.11 1.46 -19.53
C ILE A 202 20.64 1.01 -20.90
N SER A 203 20.05 1.52 -21.98
CA SER A 203 20.53 1.24 -23.33
C SER A 203 21.94 1.80 -23.54
N ASP A 204 22.23 3.00 -23.03
CA ASP A 204 23.57 3.60 -23.08
C ASP A 204 24.57 2.90 -22.16
N LEU A 205 24.13 2.41 -21.00
CA LEU A 205 24.95 1.63 -20.07
C LEU A 205 25.52 0.39 -20.76
N GLY A 206 24.72 -0.23 -21.62
CA GLY A 206 25.07 -1.46 -22.31
C GLY A 206 26.24 -1.34 -23.28
N SER A 207 26.42 -0.19 -23.90
CA SER A 207 27.49 0.07 -24.87
C SER A 207 28.70 0.80 -24.27
N SER A 208 28.51 1.56 -23.18
CA SER A 208 29.52 2.50 -22.69
C SER A 208 30.20 2.14 -21.36
N LEU A 209 29.56 1.33 -20.50
CA LEU A 209 29.98 1.30 -19.08
C LEU A 209 30.98 0.19 -18.70
N GLY A 210 31.47 -0.63 -19.63
CA GLY A 210 32.53 -1.61 -19.36
C GLY A 210 32.25 -2.51 -18.13
N THR A 211 30.98 -2.81 -17.88
CA THR A 211 30.53 -3.50 -16.67
C THR A 211 30.92 -4.97 -16.72
N VAL A 212 31.65 -5.42 -15.69
CA VAL A 212 32.01 -6.83 -15.55
C VAL A 212 30.78 -7.62 -15.09
N ARG A 213 30.45 -8.70 -15.80
CA ARG A 213 29.37 -9.62 -15.45
C ARG A 213 29.90 -10.71 -14.54
N VAL A 214 29.36 -10.79 -13.33
CA VAL A 214 29.66 -11.84 -12.34
C VAL A 214 28.58 -12.91 -12.45
N PRO A 215 28.92 -14.21 -12.45
CA PRO A 215 27.90 -15.26 -12.45
C PRO A 215 27.05 -15.17 -11.18
N GLY A 216 25.72 -15.17 -11.34
CA GLY A 216 24.76 -15.16 -10.24
C GLY A 216 23.45 -14.45 -10.59
N VAL A 217 22.47 -14.53 -9.70
CA VAL A 217 21.21 -13.78 -9.81
C VAL A 217 21.18 -12.63 -8.81
N GLY A 218 21.13 -11.40 -9.33
CA GLY A 218 21.02 -10.17 -8.54
C GLY A 218 19.57 -9.74 -8.35
N LEU A 219 19.06 -9.80 -7.12
CA LEU A 219 17.70 -9.36 -6.76
C LEU A 219 17.75 -7.94 -6.21
N LEU A 220 17.25 -6.95 -6.97
CA LEU A 220 17.13 -5.57 -6.49
C LEU A 220 15.70 -5.31 -6.00
N TYR A 221 15.52 -5.16 -4.69
CA TYR A 221 14.22 -4.79 -4.13
C TYR A 221 13.97 -3.29 -4.27
N ASN A 222 12.80 -2.96 -4.81
CA ASN A 222 12.41 -1.59 -5.07
C ASN A 222 10.92 -1.33 -4.79
N GLU A 223 10.60 -0.16 -4.23
CA GLU A 223 9.20 0.26 -4.00
C GLU A 223 8.56 0.89 -5.26
N LEU A 224 9.37 1.26 -6.28
CA LEU A 224 8.88 1.89 -7.52
C LEU A 224 8.31 0.85 -8.49
N VAL A 225 7.10 1.13 -8.99
CA VAL A 225 6.40 0.28 -10.00
C VAL A 225 6.91 0.58 -11.42
N GLN A 226 7.38 1.80 -11.66
CA GLN A 226 7.83 2.29 -12.96
C GLN A 226 9.17 3.02 -12.85
N GLY A 227 10.07 2.73 -13.80
CA GLY A 227 11.45 3.24 -13.87
C GLY A 227 12.48 2.38 -13.13
N ILE A 228 13.76 2.68 -13.37
CA ILE A 228 14.87 2.11 -12.60
C ILE A 228 15.26 3.09 -11.48
N PRO A 229 15.43 2.61 -10.23
CA PRO A 229 15.95 3.43 -9.13
C PRO A 229 17.26 4.14 -9.44
N SER A 230 17.40 5.39 -8.99
CA SER A 230 18.69 6.10 -9.01
C SER A 230 19.80 5.37 -8.26
N ILE A 231 19.43 4.60 -7.23
CA ILE A 231 20.36 3.76 -6.45
C ILE A 231 21.15 2.79 -7.34
N PHE A 232 20.53 2.29 -8.42
CA PHE A 232 21.16 1.30 -9.29
C PHE A 232 22.23 1.98 -10.13
N ARG A 233 21.96 3.18 -10.64
CA ARG A 233 22.97 3.99 -11.31
C ARG A 233 24.14 4.32 -10.39
N GLN A 234 23.86 4.77 -9.16
CA GLN A 234 24.92 5.08 -8.20
C GLN A 234 25.75 3.84 -7.83
N PHE A 235 25.10 2.69 -7.69
CA PHE A 235 25.75 1.41 -7.46
C PHE A 235 26.72 1.08 -8.60
N LEU A 236 26.28 1.19 -9.85
CA LEU A 236 27.11 0.91 -11.03
C LEU A 236 28.30 1.86 -11.18
N LEU A 237 28.12 3.13 -10.84
CA LEU A 237 29.22 4.12 -10.86
C LEU A 237 30.28 3.83 -9.79
N THR A 238 29.88 3.22 -8.67
CA THR A 238 30.79 2.91 -7.56
C THR A 238 31.44 1.54 -7.75
N LEU A 239 30.68 0.58 -8.24
CA LEU A 239 31.09 -0.79 -8.51
C LEU A 239 30.60 -1.18 -9.92
N PRO A 240 31.48 -1.14 -10.93
CA PRO A 240 31.12 -1.48 -12.31
C PRO A 240 31.05 -3.01 -12.50
N ALA A 241 30.33 -3.70 -11.61
CA ALA A 241 30.10 -5.13 -11.63
C ALA A 241 28.61 -5.43 -11.42
N ILE A 242 28.04 -6.24 -12.30
CA ILE A 242 26.64 -6.68 -12.22
C ILE A 242 26.53 -8.18 -12.34
N HIS A 243 25.47 -8.74 -11.77
CA HIS A 243 25.16 -10.15 -11.92
C HIS A 243 24.78 -10.49 -13.37
N SER A 244 25.00 -11.74 -13.78
CA SER A 244 24.64 -12.22 -15.11
C SER A 244 23.14 -12.04 -15.37
N THR A 245 22.29 -12.40 -14.40
CA THR A 245 20.86 -12.10 -14.42
C THR A 245 20.49 -11.11 -13.32
N VAL A 246 19.80 -10.02 -13.67
CA VAL A 246 19.33 -9.03 -12.68
C VAL A 246 17.81 -8.93 -12.71
N VAL A 247 17.18 -9.13 -11.54
CA VAL A 247 15.72 -9.03 -11.38
C VAL A 247 15.37 -7.88 -10.41
N PHE A 248 14.67 -6.88 -10.92
CA PHE A 248 14.09 -5.80 -10.12
C PHE A 248 12.77 -6.28 -9.51
N VAL A 249 12.75 -6.59 -8.22
CA VAL A 249 11.59 -7.13 -7.52
C VAL A 249 10.82 -6.02 -6.81
N CYS A 250 9.54 -5.85 -7.16
CA CYS A 250 8.61 -4.94 -6.51
C CYS A 250 7.49 -5.73 -5.83
N ILE A 251 7.41 -5.65 -4.51
CA ILE A 251 6.38 -6.35 -3.72
C ILE A 251 5.15 -5.45 -3.59
N LYS A 252 3.98 -5.96 -3.98
CA LYS A 252 2.68 -5.27 -3.84
C LYS A 252 1.68 -6.15 -3.13
N TYR A 253 0.97 -5.56 -2.17
CA TYR A 253 -0.11 -6.23 -1.47
C TYR A 253 -1.46 -5.96 -2.15
N VAL A 254 -2.22 -7.02 -2.41
CA VAL A 254 -3.52 -7.00 -3.07
C VAL A 254 -4.62 -7.27 -2.01
N PRO A 255 -5.83 -6.71 -2.12
CA PRO A 255 -6.91 -6.89 -1.14
C PRO A 255 -7.55 -8.30 -1.13
N VAL A 256 -6.80 -9.34 -1.47
CA VAL A 256 -7.22 -10.75 -1.43
C VAL A 256 -6.46 -11.50 -0.32
N PRO A 257 -7.04 -12.53 0.32
CA PRO A 257 -6.39 -13.24 1.42
C PRO A 257 -5.10 -13.94 0.98
N TYR A 258 -5.15 -14.67 -0.13
CA TYR A 258 -4.03 -15.37 -0.75
C TYR A 258 -4.07 -15.10 -2.25
N VAL A 259 -2.91 -14.91 -2.86
CA VAL A 259 -2.76 -14.81 -4.31
C VAL A 259 -2.37 -16.17 -4.87
N LEU A 260 -2.98 -16.58 -5.98
CA LEU A 260 -2.62 -17.82 -6.68
C LEU A 260 -1.17 -17.76 -7.16
N GLN A 261 -0.47 -18.89 -7.11
CA GLN A 261 0.96 -18.96 -7.42
C GLN A 261 1.29 -18.52 -8.85
N GLU A 262 0.41 -18.79 -9.80
CA GLU A 262 0.56 -18.40 -11.21
C GLU A 262 0.45 -16.88 -11.44
N GLU A 263 -0.32 -16.18 -10.61
CA GLU A 263 -0.51 -14.71 -10.70
C GLU A 263 0.39 -13.95 -9.71
N ARG A 264 1.16 -14.67 -8.90
CA ARG A 264 2.01 -14.09 -7.85
C ARG A 264 3.18 -13.32 -8.43
N PHE A 265 3.80 -13.79 -9.51
CA PHE A 265 4.97 -13.15 -10.12
C PHE A 265 4.65 -12.70 -11.54
N LEU A 266 4.73 -11.39 -11.77
CA LEU A 266 4.54 -10.81 -13.10
C LEU A 266 5.87 -10.27 -13.60
N PHE A 267 6.40 -10.92 -14.63
CA PHE A 267 7.65 -10.54 -15.26
C PHE A 267 7.47 -9.61 -16.45
N ARG A 268 8.45 -8.74 -16.67
CA ARG A 268 8.60 -7.91 -17.86
C ARG A 268 10.08 -7.69 -18.13
N ARG A 269 10.51 -7.86 -19.39
CA ARG A 269 11.88 -7.54 -19.81
C ARG A 269 12.08 -6.02 -19.88
N LEU A 270 13.22 -5.52 -19.38
CA LEU A 270 13.53 -4.08 -19.36
C LEU A 270 14.46 -3.63 -20.48
N CYS A 271 15.27 -4.53 -21.03
CA CYS A 271 16.27 -4.22 -22.04
C CYS A 271 16.29 -5.29 -23.15
N GLN A 272 17.14 -5.10 -24.16
CA GLN A 272 17.37 -6.07 -25.23
C GLN A 272 17.89 -7.41 -24.67
N LYS A 273 17.72 -8.49 -25.44
CA LYS A 273 17.93 -9.88 -24.97
C LYS A 273 19.28 -10.10 -24.26
N ASP A 274 20.33 -9.46 -24.76
CA ASP A 274 21.72 -9.63 -24.31
C ASP A 274 22.00 -9.17 -22.86
N PHE A 275 21.13 -8.35 -22.27
CA PHE A 275 21.40 -7.76 -20.95
C PHE A 275 20.82 -8.56 -19.78
N HIS A 276 19.89 -9.50 -20.00
CA HIS A 276 19.24 -10.31 -18.95
C HIS A 276 18.73 -9.47 -17.75
N LEU A 277 18.14 -8.31 -18.04
CA LEU A 277 17.52 -7.42 -17.04
C LEU A 277 16.00 -7.59 -17.05
N PHE A 278 15.45 -8.09 -15.95
CA PHE A 278 14.04 -8.38 -15.79
C PHE A 278 13.43 -7.55 -14.66
N ARG A 279 12.17 -7.17 -14.80
CA ARG A 279 11.35 -6.62 -13.72
C ARG A 279 10.35 -7.68 -13.29
N CYS A 280 10.21 -7.87 -11.99
CA CYS A 280 9.22 -8.73 -11.38
C CYS A 280 8.32 -7.93 -10.43
N VAL A 281 7.02 -7.95 -10.65
CA VAL A 281 6.03 -7.47 -9.68
C VAL A 281 5.47 -8.67 -8.94
N ALA A 282 5.84 -8.80 -7.66
CA ALA A 282 5.40 -9.87 -6.79
C ALA A 282 4.13 -9.44 -6.02
N ARG A 283 3.00 -10.07 -6.31
CA ARG A 283 1.69 -9.82 -5.72
C ARG A 283 1.46 -10.74 -4.52
N TYR A 284 1.18 -10.15 -3.37
CA TYR A 284 0.90 -10.87 -2.12
C TYR A 284 -0.47 -10.51 -1.58
N GLY A 285 -1.20 -11.49 -1.10
CA GLY A 285 -2.42 -11.30 -0.34
C GLY A 285 -2.12 -10.77 1.07
N TYR A 286 -3.14 -10.20 1.72
CA TYR A 286 -2.97 -9.65 3.07
C TYR A 286 -2.71 -10.73 4.16
N LYS A 287 -2.92 -12.01 3.85
CA LYS A 287 -2.56 -13.15 4.70
C LYS A 287 -1.39 -13.96 4.16
N ASP A 288 -0.85 -13.61 3.01
CA ASP A 288 0.37 -14.25 2.54
C ASP A 288 1.55 -13.86 3.42
N THR A 289 2.26 -14.86 3.93
CA THR A 289 3.44 -14.65 4.74
C THR A 289 4.68 -14.68 3.88
N LEU A 290 5.30 -13.53 3.65
CA LEU A 290 6.65 -13.40 3.07
C LEU A 290 7.78 -14.00 3.96
N LYS A 291 7.40 -14.74 5.02
CA LYS A 291 8.31 -15.38 5.96
C LYS A 291 8.71 -16.80 5.54
N GLU A 292 8.23 -17.25 4.38
CA GLU A 292 8.68 -18.50 3.75
C GLU A 292 10.19 -18.46 3.52
N ASP A 293 10.79 -19.65 3.55
CA ASP A 293 12.22 -19.87 3.35
C ASP A 293 12.67 -19.15 2.07
N HIS A 294 13.79 -18.41 2.15
CA HIS A 294 14.35 -17.66 1.02
C HIS A 294 14.51 -18.54 -0.22
N HIS A 295 14.86 -19.80 -0.01
CA HIS A 295 14.95 -20.81 -1.05
C HIS A 295 13.62 -21.11 -1.74
N ALA A 296 12.51 -21.16 -1.01
CA ALA A 296 11.19 -21.35 -1.62
C ALA A 296 10.82 -20.13 -2.50
N PHE A 297 11.10 -18.92 -2.03
CA PHE A 297 10.90 -17.71 -2.83
C PHE A 297 11.77 -17.71 -4.09
N GLU A 298 13.06 -18.03 -3.96
CA GLU A 298 14.03 -18.12 -5.06
C GLU A 298 13.56 -19.14 -6.11
N GLN A 299 13.18 -20.35 -5.69
CA GLN A 299 12.69 -21.41 -6.59
C GLN A 299 11.46 -20.96 -7.37
N LEU A 300 10.46 -20.38 -6.69
CA LEU A 300 9.25 -19.92 -7.36
C LEU A 300 9.49 -18.73 -8.29
N LEU A 301 10.44 -17.86 -7.95
CA LEU A 301 10.85 -16.75 -8.80
C LEU A 301 11.48 -17.26 -10.09
N ILE A 302 12.39 -18.24 -10.00
CA ILE A 302 13.06 -18.83 -11.16
C ILE A 302 12.07 -19.62 -12.02
N GLU A 303 11.23 -20.46 -11.42
CA GLU A 303 10.22 -21.22 -12.16
C GLU A 303 9.29 -20.29 -12.95
N SER A 304 8.88 -19.18 -12.33
CA SER A 304 8.04 -18.19 -13.01
C SER A 304 8.81 -17.39 -14.06
N LEU A 305 10.12 -17.17 -13.90
CA LEU A 305 10.97 -16.54 -14.91
C LEU A 305 11.17 -17.46 -16.11
N GLU A 306 11.43 -18.75 -15.90
CA GLU A 306 11.53 -19.75 -16.98
C GLU A 306 10.23 -19.83 -17.79
N LYS A 307 9.07 -19.85 -17.11
CA LYS A 307 7.76 -19.81 -17.78
C LYS A 307 7.58 -18.54 -18.61
N PHE A 308 8.03 -17.39 -18.10
CA PHE A 308 7.98 -16.13 -18.82
C PHE A 308 8.86 -16.18 -20.09
N LEU A 309 10.10 -16.67 -20.00
CA LEU A 309 11.01 -16.77 -21.15
C LEU A 309 10.45 -17.68 -22.25
N ARG A 310 9.88 -18.83 -21.88
CA ARG A 310 9.22 -19.73 -22.85
C ARG A 310 8.03 -19.07 -23.53
N LYS A 311 7.21 -18.33 -22.79
CA LYS A 311 6.06 -17.61 -23.34
C LYS A 311 6.48 -16.49 -24.27
N GLU A 312 7.49 -15.70 -23.90
CA GLU A 312 8.04 -14.62 -24.73
C GLU A 312 8.60 -15.16 -26.06
N ALA A 313 9.33 -16.29 -26.02
CA ALA A 313 9.82 -16.94 -27.23
C ALA A 313 8.69 -17.46 -28.14
N LEU A 314 7.64 -18.04 -27.55
CA LEU A 314 6.47 -18.51 -28.30
C LEU A 314 5.71 -17.35 -28.95
N GLU A 315 5.52 -16.22 -28.25
CA GLU A 315 4.89 -15.02 -28.80
C GLU A 315 5.70 -14.46 -29.98
N LEU A 316 7.04 -14.42 -29.87
CA LEU A 316 7.91 -14.00 -30.98
C LEU A 316 7.84 -14.95 -32.18
N ALA A 317 7.78 -16.26 -31.95
CA ALA A 317 7.64 -17.24 -33.04
C ALA A 317 6.30 -17.08 -33.78
N VAL A 318 5.21 -16.79 -33.05
CA VAL A 318 3.90 -16.52 -33.63
C VAL A 318 3.89 -15.21 -34.41
N GLU A 319 4.48 -14.13 -33.88
CA GLU A 319 4.60 -12.85 -34.59
C GLU A 319 5.39 -13.00 -35.90
N PHE A 320 6.48 -13.76 -35.89
CA PHE A 320 7.26 -14.05 -37.09
C PHE A 320 6.45 -14.84 -38.14
N SER A 321 5.60 -15.76 -37.69
CA SER A 321 4.76 -16.57 -38.58
C SER A 321 3.56 -15.82 -39.21
N LEU A 322 3.15 -14.69 -38.63
CA LEU A 322 2.03 -13.87 -39.10
C LEU A 322 2.45 -12.77 -40.09
N GLN A 323 3.72 -12.67 -40.44
CA GLN A 323 4.21 -11.68 -41.38
C GLN A 323 3.89 -12.12 -42.82
N PRO A 324 3.02 -11.40 -43.56
CA PRO A 324 2.71 -11.78 -44.93
C PRO A 324 3.94 -11.63 -45.81
N ALA A 325 4.27 -12.68 -46.56
CA ALA A 325 5.27 -12.68 -47.60
C ALA A 325 4.86 -11.71 -48.72
N ASN A 326 5.24 -10.44 -48.59
CA ASN A 326 5.29 -9.53 -49.74
C ASN A 326 6.66 -9.69 -50.39
N THR A 327 6.74 -10.66 -51.29
CA THR A 327 7.74 -10.68 -52.36
C THR A 327 7.16 -9.84 -53.49
N ASP A 328 7.84 -8.77 -53.89
CA ASP A 328 8.23 -8.54 -55.29
C ASP A 328 9.15 -7.32 -55.40
N SER A 329 9.99 -7.38 -56.43
CA SER A 329 11.31 -6.81 -56.61
C SER A 329 11.34 -5.37 -57.14
N ASP A 330 12.41 -4.62 -56.81
CA ASP A 330 13.37 -3.99 -57.75
C ASP A 330 14.08 -2.75 -57.15
N GLY A 331 15.41 -2.68 -57.30
CA GLY A 331 16.15 -1.42 -57.50
C GLY A 331 16.82 -0.72 -56.31
N GLU A 332 18.11 -1.01 -56.13
CA GLU A 332 19.26 -0.15 -55.73
C GLU A 332 19.22 0.89 -54.57
N GLU A 333 20.24 0.71 -53.72
CA GLU A 333 21.06 1.68 -52.95
C GLU A 333 20.48 2.49 -51.76
N GLY A 334 21.19 2.39 -50.63
CA GLY A 334 21.19 3.37 -49.54
C GLY A 334 20.72 2.80 -48.20
N GLY A 335 21.66 2.32 -47.38
CA GLY A 335 21.35 1.71 -46.09
C GLY A 335 20.74 2.67 -45.07
N ASP A 336 19.66 2.22 -44.43
CA ASP A 336 19.35 2.56 -43.04
C ASP A 336 18.45 1.45 -42.45
N ILE A 337 19.02 0.55 -41.63
CA ILE A 337 18.29 -0.53 -40.94
C ILE A 337 17.56 0.08 -39.74
N ARG A 338 16.48 0.82 -39.98
CA ARG A 338 15.59 1.34 -38.92
C ARG A 338 14.13 1.41 -39.37
N PRO A 339 13.34 0.32 -39.19
CA PRO A 339 11.94 0.56 -38.82
C PRO A 339 11.32 -0.36 -37.74
N VAL A 340 11.98 -1.41 -37.25
CA VAL A 340 11.27 -2.45 -36.44
C VAL A 340 11.13 -2.09 -34.94
N VAL A 341 12.00 -1.25 -34.38
CA VAL A 341 11.99 -0.96 -32.93
C VAL A 341 10.99 0.14 -32.53
N ARG A 342 10.43 0.89 -33.49
CA ARG A 342 9.57 2.06 -33.18
C ARG A 342 8.15 1.66 -32.74
N SER A 343 7.71 0.44 -33.03
CA SER A 343 6.37 -0.07 -32.67
C SER A 343 6.18 -0.23 -31.16
N TRP A 344 7.16 -0.85 -30.48
CA TRP A 344 7.09 -1.15 -29.04
C TRP A 344 7.14 0.08 -28.13
N ILE A 345 7.70 1.20 -28.62
CA ILE A 345 7.76 2.47 -27.86
C ILE A 345 6.44 3.24 -27.99
N ARG A 346 5.70 3.14 -29.12
CA ARG A 346 4.47 3.91 -29.33
C ARG A 346 3.24 3.34 -28.62
N THR A 347 3.12 2.01 -28.51
CA THR A 347 1.97 1.39 -27.81
C THR A 347 2.06 1.50 -26.28
N GLY A 348 3.17 1.99 -25.73
CA GLY A 348 3.35 2.20 -24.28
C GLY A 348 3.17 3.64 -23.77
N VAL A 349 3.01 4.64 -24.64
CA VAL A 349 3.02 6.07 -24.26
C VAL A 349 1.61 6.68 -24.10
N GLU A 350 0.57 6.07 -24.67
CA GLU A 350 -0.81 6.61 -24.57
C GLU A 350 -1.78 5.80 -23.68
N ALA A 351 -1.31 4.80 -22.94
CA ALA A 351 -2.12 4.09 -21.95
C ALA A 351 -1.85 4.62 -20.52
N GLY A 352 -2.55 5.71 -20.15
CA GLY A 352 -2.98 5.92 -18.77
C GLY A 352 -2.44 7.17 -18.03
N ALA A 353 -2.83 8.36 -18.49
CA ALA A 353 -3.22 9.43 -17.57
C ALA A 353 -4.71 9.23 -17.24
N GLY A 354 -5.00 8.28 -16.36
CA GLY A 354 -6.36 7.93 -15.98
C GLY A 354 -6.33 6.82 -14.94
N ASP A 355 -7.10 7.02 -13.87
CA ASP A 355 -7.22 6.12 -12.72
C ASP A 355 -7.26 4.65 -13.11
N LEU A 356 -6.44 3.84 -12.42
CA LEU A 356 -6.41 2.39 -12.54
C LEU A 356 -7.65 1.78 -11.86
N HIS A 357 -8.85 2.04 -12.39
CA HIS A 357 -10.05 1.28 -12.07
C HIS A 357 -10.22 0.20 -13.14
N ALA A 358 -9.77 -1.02 -12.84
CA ALA A 358 -10.12 -2.20 -13.62
C ALA A 358 -11.58 -2.60 -13.32
N PRO A 359 -12.36 -3.05 -14.32
CA PRO A 359 -13.79 -3.28 -14.20
C PRO A 359 -14.09 -4.45 -13.27
N LEU A 360 -14.97 -4.18 -12.29
CA LEU A 360 -15.60 -5.19 -11.46
C LEU A 360 -16.56 -6.01 -12.34
N LEU A 361 -16.28 -7.30 -12.50
CA LEU A 361 -17.27 -8.27 -12.96
C LEU A 361 -18.36 -8.36 -11.89
N SER A 362 -19.49 -7.70 -12.16
CA SER A 362 -20.75 -7.88 -11.44
C SER A 362 -21.25 -9.31 -11.68
N ALA A 363 -21.03 -10.18 -10.70
CA ALA A 363 -21.78 -11.43 -10.58
C ALA A 363 -23.18 -11.07 -10.07
N ASP A 364 -24.10 -10.83 -10.99
CA ASP A 364 -25.53 -10.74 -10.67
C ASP A 364 -26.13 -12.14 -10.53
N GLN A 365 -27.00 -12.24 -9.55
CA GLN A 365 -27.68 -13.44 -9.09
C GLN A 365 -28.80 -13.80 -10.06
N SER A 366 -28.81 -15.03 -10.60
CA SER A 366 -30.03 -15.87 -10.70
C SER A 366 -29.78 -17.18 -11.45
N ARG A 367 -29.82 -18.28 -10.70
CA ARG A 367 -30.36 -19.59 -11.12
C ARG A 367 -31.38 -19.92 -10.01
N VAL A 368 -32.59 -20.38 -10.26
CA VAL A 368 -32.93 -21.68 -10.85
C VAL A 368 -34.40 -21.66 -11.29
N LYS A 369 -34.69 -22.12 -12.52
CA LYS A 369 -35.88 -22.94 -12.79
C LYS A 369 -35.70 -23.75 -14.08
N ASP A 370 -35.88 -25.06 -13.95
CA ASP A 370 -35.98 -26.07 -15.01
C ASP A 370 -37.15 -25.77 -15.98
N ASP A 371 -37.00 -26.07 -17.28
CA ASP A 371 -37.55 -27.30 -17.92
C ASP A 371 -37.52 -27.25 -19.48
N ARG A 372 -37.29 -28.43 -20.08
CA ARG A 372 -37.73 -28.97 -21.42
C ARG A 372 -37.40 -28.32 -22.79
N ARG A 373 -36.68 -29.14 -23.58
CA ARG A 373 -36.83 -29.57 -25.02
C ARG A 373 -37.27 -28.55 -26.09
N THR A 374 -36.46 -28.35 -27.14
CA THR A 374 -36.64 -28.91 -28.51
C THR A 374 -35.51 -28.50 -29.46
N SER A 375 -35.25 -29.39 -30.44
CA SER A 375 -34.21 -29.39 -31.48
C SER A 375 -34.19 -28.17 -32.40
N ALA A 376 -32.98 -27.78 -32.85
CA ALA A 376 -32.68 -27.42 -34.24
C ALA A 376 -31.16 -27.39 -34.43
N GLU A 377 -30.72 -28.12 -35.44
CA GLU A 377 -29.34 -28.22 -35.92
C GLU A 377 -28.94 -26.91 -36.63
N ASP A 378 -27.68 -26.45 -36.45
CA ASP A 378 -26.81 -26.11 -37.58
C ASP A 378 -25.41 -25.65 -37.12
N GLY A 379 -24.40 -26.39 -37.58
CA GLY A 379 -23.13 -25.86 -38.08
C GLY A 379 -22.14 -25.18 -37.12
N LEU A 380 -21.30 -25.96 -36.44
CA LEU A 380 -19.88 -25.58 -36.36
C LEU A 380 -18.97 -26.82 -36.42
N SER A 381 -18.32 -26.95 -37.57
CA SER A 381 -17.35 -27.95 -37.95
C SER A 381 -16.12 -27.97 -37.03
N LEU A 382 -15.92 -29.13 -36.42
CA LEU A 382 -14.66 -29.82 -36.12
C LEU A 382 -13.37 -29.03 -36.45
N LEU A 383 -12.63 -28.69 -35.38
CA LEU A 383 -11.20 -28.38 -35.43
C LEU A 383 -10.44 -29.58 -36.01
N PRO A 384 -9.53 -29.40 -37.00
CA PRO A 384 -8.61 -30.44 -37.39
C PRO A 384 -7.57 -30.65 -36.28
N SER A 385 -7.63 -31.83 -35.67
CA SER A 385 -6.51 -32.42 -34.95
C SER A 385 -5.47 -32.83 -36.00
N SER A 386 -4.46 -31.99 -36.23
CA SER A 386 -3.12 -32.37 -36.75
C SER A 386 -2.31 -31.12 -37.11
N ALA A 387 -1.49 -30.66 -36.17
CA ALA A 387 -0.23 -29.98 -36.44
C ALA A 387 0.51 -29.90 -35.10
N MET A 388 1.21 -30.97 -34.73
CA MET A 388 2.33 -30.86 -33.81
C MET A 388 3.38 -30.02 -34.55
N PRO A 389 3.79 -28.83 -34.08
CA PRO A 389 5.07 -28.31 -34.50
C PRO A 389 6.11 -29.21 -33.83
N SER A 390 6.91 -29.87 -34.65
CA SER A 390 8.13 -30.54 -34.23
C SER A 390 8.93 -29.64 -33.30
N SER A 391 9.45 -30.25 -32.24
CA SER A 391 10.41 -29.72 -31.29
C SER A 391 11.71 -29.28 -31.98
N GLU A 392 11.71 -28.08 -32.56
CA GLU A 392 12.91 -27.26 -32.63
C GLU A 392 12.66 -26.13 -31.63
N GLU A 393 13.08 -26.36 -30.38
CA GLU A 393 13.15 -25.29 -29.39
C GLU A 393 14.10 -24.22 -29.96
N ASP A 394 13.65 -22.96 -30.01
CA ASP A 394 14.44 -21.83 -30.54
C ASP A 394 15.84 -21.85 -29.88
N PRO A 395 16.95 -21.97 -30.64
CA PRO A 395 18.29 -22.09 -30.07
C PRO A 395 18.66 -20.89 -29.19
N GLY A 396 18.04 -19.71 -29.43
CA GLY A 396 18.20 -18.56 -28.56
C GLY A 396 17.58 -18.75 -27.17
N LEU A 397 16.44 -19.44 -27.08
CA LEU A 397 15.75 -19.74 -25.82
C LEU A 397 16.54 -20.74 -24.99
N GLU A 398 17.09 -21.79 -25.60
CA GLU A 398 17.89 -22.79 -24.91
C GLU A 398 19.18 -22.18 -24.32
N TYR A 399 19.80 -21.25 -25.05
CA TYR A 399 20.92 -20.45 -24.55
C TYR A 399 20.52 -19.57 -23.35
N GLU A 400 19.40 -18.84 -23.43
CA GLU A 400 18.94 -18.00 -22.30
C GLU A 400 18.60 -18.85 -21.06
N LEU A 401 17.97 -20.02 -21.25
CA LEU A 401 17.62 -20.92 -20.15
C LEU A 401 18.85 -21.57 -19.51
N SER A 402 19.85 -21.96 -20.31
CA SER A 402 21.12 -22.49 -19.78
C SER A 402 21.91 -21.41 -19.02
N ALA A 403 21.98 -20.19 -19.54
CA ALA A 403 22.59 -19.06 -18.84
C ALA A 403 21.87 -18.73 -17.51
N LEU A 404 20.53 -18.86 -17.47
CA LEU A 404 19.76 -18.67 -16.24
C LEU A 404 20.04 -19.78 -15.22
N ARG A 405 20.20 -21.04 -15.65
CA ARG A 405 20.55 -22.15 -14.77
C ARG A 405 21.94 -21.99 -14.17
N GLU A 406 22.94 -21.64 -14.98
CA GLU A 406 24.30 -21.33 -14.51
C GLU A 406 24.31 -20.15 -13.51
N ALA A 407 23.52 -19.10 -13.79
CA ALA A 407 23.33 -17.99 -12.87
C ALA A 407 22.66 -18.43 -11.55
N THR A 408 21.76 -19.40 -11.59
CA THR A 408 21.07 -19.91 -10.40
C THR A 408 21.99 -20.79 -9.56
N GLU A 409 22.85 -21.59 -10.19
CA GLU A 409 23.85 -22.45 -9.51
C GLU A 409 24.92 -21.64 -8.79
N SER A 410 25.28 -20.47 -9.33
CA SER A 410 26.22 -19.53 -8.69
C SER A 410 25.61 -18.75 -7.51
N GLY A 411 24.29 -18.77 -7.36
CA GLY A 411 23.56 -18.29 -6.18
C GLY A 411 22.92 -16.90 -6.32
N PHE A 412 22.21 -16.50 -5.25
CA PHE A 412 21.44 -15.26 -5.20
C PHE A 412 22.11 -14.20 -4.34
N THR A 413 22.18 -12.97 -4.86
CA THR A 413 22.61 -11.78 -4.13
C THR A 413 21.47 -10.78 -4.03
N TYR A 414 21.20 -10.33 -2.82
CA TYR A 414 20.10 -9.42 -2.49
C TYR A 414 20.62 -8.00 -2.35
N LEU A 415 20.27 -7.14 -3.30
CA LEU A 415 20.58 -5.73 -3.27
C LEU A 415 19.41 -4.98 -2.61
N LEU A 416 19.65 -4.46 -1.40
CA LEU A 416 18.67 -3.69 -0.62
C LEU A 416 19.02 -2.21 -0.70
N ALA A 417 18.19 -1.46 -1.42
CA ALA A 417 18.33 -0.02 -1.53
C ALA A 417 17.76 0.68 -0.29
N GLN A 418 18.58 1.49 0.37
CA GLN A 418 18.15 2.37 1.46
C GLN A 418 18.35 3.83 1.06
N GLY A 419 17.28 4.46 0.57
CA GLY A 419 17.26 5.90 0.32
C GLY A 419 17.04 6.68 1.61
N ASP A 420 18.02 7.44 2.10
CA ASP A 420 17.90 8.38 3.21
C ASP A 420 17.69 9.81 2.71
N VAL A 421 17.02 10.64 3.51
CA VAL A 421 16.76 12.04 3.15
C VAL A 421 17.44 12.94 4.16
N ARG A 422 18.29 13.85 3.68
CA ARG A 422 18.97 14.84 4.51
C ARG A 422 18.68 16.25 4.01
N ALA A 423 18.50 17.16 4.94
CA ALA A 423 18.29 18.56 4.61
C ALA A 423 19.59 19.21 4.08
N THR A 424 19.49 19.99 3.01
CA THR A 424 20.61 20.77 2.45
C THR A 424 21.18 21.77 3.46
N LYS A 425 22.48 22.12 3.33
CA LYS A 425 23.15 23.08 4.25
C LYS A 425 22.53 24.48 4.22
N GLU A 426 21.86 24.85 3.13
CA GLU A 426 21.20 26.15 2.95
C GLU A 426 19.76 26.19 3.50
N SER A 427 19.19 25.04 3.87
CA SER A 427 17.82 25.00 4.38
C SER A 427 17.65 25.63 5.77
N ILE A 428 16.45 26.15 6.02
CA ILE A 428 16.04 26.76 7.28
C ILE A 428 16.20 25.75 8.44
N PHE A 429 16.59 26.24 9.62
CA PHE A 429 16.83 25.41 10.82
C PHE A 429 15.67 24.46 11.14
N ILE A 430 14.42 24.91 11.01
CA ILE A 430 13.22 24.09 11.27
C ILE A 430 13.18 22.88 10.32
N LYS A 431 13.46 23.08 9.03
CA LYS A 431 13.50 21.98 8.04
C LYS A 431 14.61 20.98 8.39
N LYS A 432 15.78 21.45 8.80
CA LYS A 432 16.89 20.59 9.27
C LYS A 432 16.52 19.77 10.50
N LEU A 433 15.87 20.40 11.48
CA LEU A 433 15.45 19.72 12.71
C LEU A 433 14.40 18.63 12.41
N ILE A 434 13.39 18.96 11.62
CA ILE A 434 12.31 18.03 11.24
C ILE A 434 12.88 16.84 10.46
N ILE A 435 13.71 17.07 9.44
CA ILE A 435 14.22 16.00 8.57
C ILE A 435 15.31 15.19 9.27
N ASN A 436 16.37 15.84 9.77
CA ASN A 436 17.56 15.14 10.22
C ASN A 436 17.38 14.48 11.60
N TYR A 437 16.50 15.02 12.46
CA TYR A 437 16.24 14.46 13.78
C TYR A 437 14.90 13.74 13.85
N PHE A 438 13.78 14.45 13.71
CA PHE A 438 12.46 13.85 13.97
C PHE A 438 12.08 12.77 12.96
N TYR A 439 12.20 13.05 11.65
CA TYR A 439 11.89 12.07 10.61
C TYR A 439 12.87 10.89 10.64
N ALA A 440 14.17 11.15 10.77
CA ALA A 440 15.18 10.10 10.91
C ALA A 440 14.94 9.22 12.17
N PHE A 441 14.58 9.82 13.30
CA PHE A 441 14.22 9.12 14.52
C PHE A 441 12.99 8.24 14.33
N LEU A 442 11.89 8.81 13.81
CA LEU A 442 10.66 8.05 13.54
C LEU A 442 10.94 6.89 12.60
N ARG A 443 11.69 7.13 11.52
CA ARG A 443 12.07 6.12 10.55
C ARG A 443 12.93 5.01 11.14
N ARG A 444 13.88 5.34 12.03
CA ARG A 444 14.76 4.35 12.67
C ARG A 444 14.04 3.49 13.71
N ASN A 445 13.06 4.06 14.40
CA ASN A 445 12.26 3.35 15.40
C ASN A 445 11.05 2.62 14.81
N CYS A 446 10.59 3.01 13.62
CA CYS A 446 9.48 2.38 12.91
C CYS A 446 9.98 1.35 11.90
N ARG A 447 9.08 0.44 11.50
CA ARG A 447 9.48 -0.69 10.65
C ARG A 447 9.83 -0.20 9.24
N ALA A 448 11.02 -0.57 8.76
CA ALA A 448 11.43 -0.29 7.39
C ALA A 448 10.53 -1.04 6.39
N GLY A 449 10.25 -0.40 5.25
CA GLY A 449 9.28 -0.86 4.26
C GLY A 449 9.56 -2.21 3.61
N THR A 450 10.82 -2.63 3.60
CA THR A 450 11.30 -3.80 2.84
C THR A 450 12.09 -4.82 3.68
N ALA A 451 12.30 -4.57 4.98
CA ALA A 451 13.12 -5.44 5.84
C ALA A 451 12.28 -6.52 6.57
N SER A 452 11.72 -7.48 5.83
CA SER A 452 11.08 -8.65 6.46
C SER A 452 11.31 -9.98 5.74
N LEU A 453 12.18 -10.03 4.75
CA LEU A 453 12.73 -11.29 4.27
C LEU A 453 13.85 -11.66 5.25
N LYS A 454 13.76 -12.83 5.91
CA LYS A 454 14.85 -13.42 6.73
C LYS A 454 16.07 -13.83 5.85
N VAL A 455 16.54 -12.96 4.98
CA VAL A 455 17.65 -13.28 4.07
C VAL A 455 18.90 -13.54 4.90
N PRO A 456 19.71 -14.58 4.62
CA PRO A 456 21.00 -14.76 5.25
C PRO A 456 21.89 -13.53 5.01
N HIS A 457 22.48 -12.99 6.08
CA HIS A 457 23.25 -11.74 6.03
C HIS A 457 24.44 -11.77 5.06
N MET A 458 24.96 -12.96 4.72
CA MET A 458 26.09 -13.13 3.81
C MET A 458 25.78 -12.76 2.36
N ASN A 459 24.50 -12.83 1.96
CA ASN A 459 24.08 -12.58 0.58
C ASN A 459 23.45 -11.19 0.38
N ILE A 460 23.56 -10.30 1.37
CA ILE A 460 22.93 -9.00 1.36
C ILE A 460 23.96 -7.90 1.07
N ILE A 461 23.71 -7.13 0.02
CA ILE A 461 24.43 -5.88 -0.24
C ILE A 461 23.46 -4.73 0.05
N GLN A 462 23.79 -3.88 1.02
CA GLN A 462 23.03 -2.68 1.31
C GLN A 462 23.66 -1.49 0.63
N VAL A 463 22.92 -0.84 -0.27
CA VAL A 463 23.34 0.39 -0.91
C VAL A 463 22.56 1.54 -0.30
N GLY A 464 23.27 2.39 0.45
CA GLY A 464 22.73 3.61 1.00
C GLY A 464 22.89 4.77 0.02
N MET A 465 21.83 5.54 -0.20
CA MET A 465 21.91 6.80 -0.94
C MET A 465 21.24 7.89 -0.12
N THR A 466 21.91 9.02 0.03
CA THR A 466 21.36 10.18 0.74
C THR A 466 20.88 11.20 -0.28
N TYR A 467 19.56 11.39 -0.36
CA TYR A 467 18.93 12.45 -1.12
C TYR A 467 19.04 13.76 -0.32
N MET A 468 19.64 14.78 -0.93
CA MET A 468 19.77 16.11 -0.34
C MET A 468 18.56 16.94 -0.75
N VAL A 469 17.81 17.46 0.24
CA VAL A 469 16.52 18.12 -0.02
C VAL A 469 16.32 19.45 0.67
#